data_AF-A0A6J6C8W8-F1
#
_entry.id   AF-A0A6J6C8W8-F1
#
_cell.length_a   1.000
_cell.length_b   1.000
_cell.length_c   1.000
_cell.angle_alpha   90.00
_cell.angle_beta   90.00
_cell.angle_gamma   90.00
#
_symmetry.space_group_name_H-M   'P 1'
#
loop_
_entity.id
_entity.type
_entity.pdbx_description
1 polymer ?
#
loop_
_entity_poly.entity_id
_entity_poly.type
_entity_poly.pdbx_seq_one_letter_code
_entity_poly.pdbx_strand_id
1 'polypeptide(L)'
;MSVLSTLPAGTFAIDASHSRVGFSARHAMVTKVRGSFNDYTGQAVVADGAANIAIEINAASIDTRSADRDGHLQSPDFFDVAAFPKITFASTSVKDSGSDKLVVEGNLTIKDVTKPITIEFEYTGTATDPFGNARFGFEGESEINRKDFGLTWNAALETGGILVSENIKLEFEISTIQAK
;
A
#
# COMPACT_ATOMS: atom_id res chain seq x y z
N MET A 1 19.64 16.05 -4.26
CA MET A 1 18.67 17.11 -3.87
C MET A 1 17.60 16.45 -3.00
N SER A 2 16.88 17.21 -2.17
CA SER A 2 15.75 16.68 -1.38
C SER A 2 14.51 16.62 -2.30
N VAL A 3 13.82 15.48 -2.33
CA VAL A 3 12.58 15.30 -3.09
C VAL A 3 11.50 16.23 -2.54
N LEU A 4 11.33 16.30 -1.22
CA LEU A 4 10.27 17.14 -0.63
C LEU A 4 10.45 18.62 -0.95
N SER A 5 11.70 19.09 -1.07
CA SER A 5 12.01 20.47 -1.45
C SER A 5 11.74 20.80 -2.92
N THR A 6 11.62 19.80 -3.80
CA THR A 6 11.37 19.99 -5.24
C THR A 6 9.89 19.83 -5.60
N LEU A 7 9.09 19.22 -4.72
CA LEU A 7 7.64 19.11 -4.91
C LEU A 7 6.95 20.46 -4.69
N PRO A 8 6.01 20.86 -5.56
CA PRO A 8 5.25 22.08 -5.35
C PRO A 8 4.31 21.94 -4.16
N ALA A 9 4.10 23.04 -3.42
CA ALA A 9 3.09 23.09 -2.39
C ALA A 9 1.69 22.89 -2.98
N GLY A 10 0.87 22.07 -2.33
CA GLY A 10 -0.46 21.73 -2.83
C GLY A 10 -1.01 20.43 -2.26
N THR A 11 -2.21 20.09 -2.72
CA THR A 11 -2.82 18.79 -2.44
C THR A 11 -2.79 17.97 -3.72
N PHE A 12 -2.31 16.73 -3.62
CA PHE A 12 -2.19 15.79 -4.73
C PHE A 12 -3.02 14.56 -4.42
N ALA A 13 -3.85 14.12 -5.36
CA ALA A 13 -4.63 12.90 -5.27
C ALA A 13 -3.92 11.77 -6.01
N ILE A 14 -4.02 10.55 -5.48
CA ILE A 14 -3.62 9.35 -6.22
C ILE A 14 -4.51 9.21 -7.46
N ASP A 15 -3.88 9.00 -8.61
CA ASP A 15 -4.55 8.55 -9.82
C ASP A 15 -4.57 7.01 -9.83
N ALA A 16 -5.70 6.45 -9.38
CA ALA A 16 -5.87 5.00 -9.27
C ALA A 16 -5.73 4.27 -10.61
N SER A 17 -5.96 4.94 -11.74
CA SER A 17 -5.83 4.31 -13.08
C SER A 17 -4.39 4.12 -13.53
N HIS A 18 -3.45 4.82 -12.89
CA HIS A 18 -2.00 4.75 -13.14
C HIS A 18 -1.22 4.40 -11.88
N SER A 19 -1.90 3.75 -10.92
CA SER A 19 -1.29 3.33 -9.66
C SER A 19 -1.58 1.85 -9.38
N ARG A 20 -0.78 1.25 -8.52
CA ARG A 20 -0.95 -0.11 -8.01
C ARG A 20 -0.64 -0.15 -6.52
N VAL A 21 -1.59 -0.68 -5.75
CA VAL A 21 -1.39 -1.09 -4.35
C VAL A 21 -1.36 -2.61 -4.31
N GLY A 22 -0.15 -3.16 -4.31
CA GLY A 22 0.12 -4.58 -4.46
C GLY A 22 0.64 -5.26 -3.21
N PHE A 23 0.55 -6.59 -3.20
CA PHE A 23 1.21 -7.41 -2.20
C PHE A 23 1.64 -8.77 -2.77
N SER A 24 2.55 -9.44 -2.07
CA SER A 24 2.87 -10.84 -2.31
C SER A 24 3.09 -11.63 -1.01
N ALA A 25 2.67 -12.89 -1.03
CA ALA A 25 2.83 -13.85 0.05
C ALA A 25 3.45 -15.14 -0.49
N ARG A 26 4.27 -15.83 0.31
CA ARG A 26 4.73 -17.17 -0.07
C ARG A 26 3.63 -18.19 0.19
N HIS A 27 3.44 -19.07 -0.78
CA HIS A 27 2.52 -20.20 -0.71
C HIS A 27 3.31 -21.51 -0.62
N ALA A 28 3.00 -22.31 0.39
CA ALA A 28 3.72 -23.50 0.82
C ALA A 28 5.24 -23.28 0.91
N MET A 29 5.66 -22.04 1.19
CA MET A 29 7.06 -21.56 1.19
C MET A 29 7.83 -21.69 -0.13
N VAL A 30 7.22 -22.18 -1.20
CA VAL A 30 7.88 -22.49 -2.49
C VAL A 30 7.55 -21.49 -3.60
N THR A 31 6.31 -21.00 -3.68
CA THR A 31 5.87 -20.07 -4.73
C THR A 31 5.36 -18.76 -4.13
N LYS A 32 5.13 -17.75 -4.97
CA LYS A 32 4.52 -16.48 -4.54
C LYS A 32 3.12 -16.34 -5.14
N VAL A 33 2.14 -16.09 -4.29
CA VAL A 33 0.85 -15.53 -4.69
C VAL A 33 1.02 -14.01 -4.68
N ARG A 34 0.56 -13.36 -5.76
CA ARG A 34 0.53 -11.90 -5.89
C ARG A 34 -0.91 -11.44 -5.95
N GLY A 35 -1.19 -10.34 -5.29
CA GLY A 35 -2.48 -9.67 -5.38
C GLY A 35 -2.33 -8.16 -5.41
N SER A 36 -3.46 -7.49 -5.59
CA SER A 36 -3.61 -6.05 -5.46
C SER A 36 -4.99 -5.71 -4.89
N PHE A 37 -5.13 -4.48 -4.43
CA PHE A 37 -6.44 -3.86 -4.23
C PHE A 37 -6.69 -2.92 -5.40
N ASN A 38 -7.89 -3.00 -5.98
CA ASN A 38 -8.23 -2.30 -7.23
C ASN A 38 -9.13 -1.07 -7.03
N ASP A 39 -9.60 -0.82 -5.79
CA ASP A 39 -10.40 0.34 -5.42
C ASP A 39 -9.82 0.98 -4.16
N TYR A 40 -9.26 2.17 -4.33
CA TYR A 40 -8.62 2.95 -3.29
C TYR A 40 -8.56 4.43 -3.67
N THR A 41 -8.48 5.28 -2.65
CA THR A 41 -8.25 6.71 -2.79
C THR A 41 -7.10 7.13 -1.89
N GLY A 42 -6.44 8.23 -2.24
CA GLY A 42 -5.33 8.73 -1.46
C GLY A 42 -5.04 10.18 -1.74
N GLN A 43 -4.54 10.89 -0.73
CA GLN A 43 -4.14 12.28 -0.85
C GLN A 43 -2.80 12.52 -0.16
N ALA A 44 -1.99 13.40 -0.75
CA ALA A 44 -0.78 13.95 -0.18
C ALA A 44 -0.90 15.48 -0.11
N VAL A 45 -0.74 16.06 1.07
CA VAL A 45 -0.65 17.51 1.26
C VAL A 45 0.82 17.87 1.44
N VAL A 46 1.35 18.67 0.52
CA VAL A 46 2.74 19.14 0.50
C VAL A 46 2.76 20.63 0.86
N ALA A 47 3.57 20.99 1.85
CA ALA A 47 3.80 22.38 2.26
C ALA A 47 5.16 22.51 2.96
N ASP A 48 5.88 23.60 2.68
CA ASP A 48 7.13 23.97 3.38
C ASP A 48 8.18 22.85 3.49
N GLY A 49 8.33 22.04 2.43
CA GLY A 49 9.28 20.92 2.41
C GLY A 49 8.86 19.71 3.26
N ALA A 50 7.59 19.63 3.64
CA ALA A 50 6.99 18.50 4.35
C ALA A 50 5.79 17.94 3.56
N ALA A 51 5.43 16.69 3.84
CA ALA A 51 4.27 16.03 3.25
C ALA A 51 3.47 15.26 4.32
N ASN A 52 2.15 15.26 4.17
CA ASN A 52 1.22 14.42 4.94
C ASN A 52 0.39 13.58 3.98
N ILE A 53 0.32 12.27 4.21
CA ILE A 53 -0.30 11.29 3.31
C ILE A 53 -1.41 10.56 4.06
N ALA A 54 -2.56 10.39 3.39
CA ALA A 54 -3.67 9.58 3.87
C ALA A 54 -4.24 8.74 2.73
N ILE A 55 -4.42 7.44 2.96
CA ILE A 55 -4.91 6.45 2.00
C ILE A 55 -6.09 5.67 2.61
N GLU A 56 -7.10 5.41 1.78
CA GLU A 56 -8.21 4.52 2.10
C GLU A 56 -8.38 3.49 0.97
N ILE A 57 -8.39 2.22 1.33
CA ILE A 57 -8.53 1.09 0.40
C ILE A 57 -9.82 0.36 0.72
N ASN A 58 -10.64 0.09 -0.30
CA ASN A 58 -11.77 -0.81 -0.18
C ASN A 58 -11.25 -2.26 -0.12
N ALA A 59 -11.41 -2.91 1.03
CA ALA A 59 -10.86 -4.25 1.25
C ALA A 59 -11.50 -5.32 0.35
N ALA A 60 -12.76 -5.10 -0.10
CA ALA A 60 -13.45 -6.01 -1.01
C ALA A 60 -12.90 -5.98 -2.45
N SER A 61 -12.05 -5.00 -2.78
CA SER A 61 -11.41 -4.87 -4.09
C SER A 61 -10.17 -5.74 -4.27
N ILE A 62 -9.91 -6.64 -3.33
CA ILE A 62 -8.80 -7.59 -3.38
C ILE A 62 -8.93 -8.51 -4.60
N ASP A 63 -7.83 -8.63 -5.34
CA ASP A 63 -7.73 -9.47 -6.52
C ASP A 63 -6.40 -10.21 -6.49
N THR A 64 -6.48 -11.54 -6.45
CA THR A 64 -5.34 -12.44 -6.58
C THR A 64 -5.43 -13.30 -7.84
N ARG A 65 -6.34 -12.98 -8.76
CA ARG A 65 -6.71 -13.72 -9.97
C ARG A 65 -7.33 -15.09 -9.69
N SER A 66 -8.02 -15.24 -8.56
CA SER A 66 -8.70 -16.47 -8.18
C SER A 66 -9.92 -16.16 -7.34
N ALA A 67 -11.10 -16.23 -7.96
CA ALA A 67 -12.37 -15.86 -7.31
C ALA A 67 -12.59 -16.59 -5.97
N ASP A 68 -12.26 -17.88 -5.89
CA ASP A 68 -12.39 -18.65 -4.65
C ASP A 68 -11.48 -18.13 -3.54
N ARG A 69 -10.22 -17.81 -3.86
CA ARG A 69 -9.28 -17.25 -2.90
C ARG A 69 -9.66 -15.83 -2.51
N ASP A 70 -10.10 -15.01 -3.46
CA ASP A 70 -10.53 -13.64 -3.21
C ASP A 70 -11.77 -13.64 -2.31
N GLY A 71 -12.74 -14.54 -2.54
CA GLY A 71 -13.88 -14.75 -1.66
C GLY A 71 -13.48 -15.19 -0.24
N HIS A 72 -12.50 -16.09 -0.12
CA HIS A 72 -11.99 -16.50 1.19
C HIS A 72 -11.25 -15.36 1.92
N LEU A 73 -10.45 -14.56 1.21
CA LEU A 73 -9.76 -13.40 1.79
C LEU A 73 -10.75 -12.34 2.28
N GLN A 74 -11.93 -12.22 1.67
CA GLN A 74 -12.98 -11.30 2.11
C GLN A 74 -13.74 -11.78 3.36
N SER A 75 -13.66 -13.07 3.69
CA SER A 75 -14.40 -13.68 4.80
C SER A 75 -13.86 -13.32 6.20
N PRO A 76 -14.58 -13.67 7.28
CA PRO A 76 -14.14 -13.47 8.67
C PRO A 76 -12.80 -14.11 9.04
N ASP A 77 -12.38 -15.15 8.32
CA ASP A 77 -11.08 -15.82 8.51
C ASP A 77 -9.88 -14.91 8.11
N PHE A 78 -10.15 -13.87 7.31
CA PHE A 78 -9.18 -12.88 6.85
C PHE A 78 -9.69 -11.45 7.10
N PHE A 79 -9.96 -10.68 6.05
CA PHE A 79 -10.21 -9.24 6.14
C PHE A 79 -11.58 -8.90 6.73
N ASP A 80 -12.52 -9.85 6.74
CA ASP A 80 -13.88 -9.65 7.24
C ASP A 80 -14.51 -8.36 6.69
N VAL A 81 -14.57 -8.26 5.36
CA VAL A 81 -14.89 -6.99 4.68
C VAL A 81 -16.31 -6.49 4.95
N ALA A 82 -17.19 -7.39 5.43
CA ALA A 82 -18.53 -7.02 5.88
C ALA A 82 -18.50 -6.18 7.17
N ALA A 83 -17.61 -6.49 8.11
CA ALA A 83 -17.42 -5.73 9.34
C ALA A 83 -16.39 -4.59 9.18
N PHE A 84 -15.36 -4.81 8.37
CA PHE A 84 -14.24 -3.89 8.17
C PHE A 84 -14.01 -3.62 6.67
N PRO A 85 -14.85 -2.79 6.04
CA PRO A 85 -14.80 -2.57 4.59
C PRO A 85 -13.55 -1.81 4.12
N LYS A 86 -12.79 -1.23 5.04
CA LYS A 86 -11.69 -0.30 4.74
C LYS A 86 -10.38 -0.72 5.38
N ILE A 87 -9.30 -0.62 4.62
CA ILE A 87 -7.93 -0.57 5.12
C ILE A 87 -7.47 0.87 5.00
N THR A 88 -6.84 1.43 6.04
CA THR A 88 -6.43 2.85 6.04
C THR A 88 -4.96 3.00 6.38
N PHE A 89 -4.33 4.01 5.80
CA PHE A 89 -2.98 4.42 6.16
C PHE A 89 -2.94 5.94 6.37
N ALA A 90 -2.28 6.38 7.43
CA ALA A 90 -2.01 7.79 7.69
C ALA A 90 -0.54 7.98 8.08
N SER A 91 0.18 8.82 7.35
CA SER A 91 1.59 9.10 7.65
C SER A 91 1.73 9.83 8.98
N THR A 92 2.75 9.48 9.75
CA THR A 92 3.23 10.22 10.92
C THR A 92 4.50 11.00 10.62
N SER A 93 5.25 10.61 9.58
CA SER A 93 6.47 11.28 9.15
C SER A 93 6.77 10.96 7.69
N VAL A 94 7.19 11.97 6.92
CA VAL A 94 7.76 11.80 5.57
C VAL A 94 9.10 12.51 5.56
N LYS A 95 10.17 11.79 5.25
CA LYS A 95 11.54 12.32 5.29
C LYS A 95 12.31 11.94 4.04
N ASP A 96 13.14 12.83 3.55
CA ASP A 96 14.17 12.48 2.57
C ASP A 96 15.21 11.54 3.18
N SER A 97 15.62 10.52 2.41
CA SER A 97 16.76 9.65 2.74
C SER A 97 17.91 9.75 1.73
N GLY A 98 17.82 10.72 0.80
CA GLY A 98 18.83 10.99 -0.23
C GLY A 98 18.62 10.15 -1.50
N SER A 99 19.31 10.52 -2.58
CA SER A 99 19.24 9.81 -3.87
C SER A 99 17.81 9.55 -4.38
N ASP A 100 16.98 10.60 -4.34
CA ASP A 100 15.56 10.55 -4.74
C ASP A 100 14.69 9.60 -3.90
N LYS A 101 15.13 9.24 -2.69
CA LYS A 101 14.37 8.37 -1.78
C LYS A 101 13.68 9.11 -0.66
N LEU A 102 12.51 8.61 -0.30
CA LEU A 102 11.70 9.02 0.84
C LEU A 102 11.52 7.85 1.80
N VAL A 103 11.52 8.14 3.09
CA VAL A 103 11.08 7.22 4.14
C VAL A 103 9.77 7.76 4.69
N VAL A 104 8.71 6.98 4.50
CA VAL A 104 7.36 7.29 4.95
C VAL A 104 7.02 6.38 6.12
N GLU A 105 6.90 6.96 7.31
CA GLU A 105 6.41 6.27 8.50
C GLU A 105 4.95 6.62 8.68
N GLY A 106 4.13 5.64 9.07
CA GLY A 106 2.71 5.88 9.33
C GLY A 106 2.00 4.71 9.97
N ASN A 107 0.74 4.96 10.30
CA ASN A 107 -0.12 3.98 10.93
C ASN A 107 -0.99 3.29 9.87
N LEU A 108 -0.77 1.99 9.67
CA LEU A 108 -1.62 1.12 8.88
C LEU A 108 -2.69 0.51 9.79
N THR A 109 -3.95 0.58 9.39
CA THR A 109 -5.07 -0.08 10.06
C THR A 109 -5.67 -1.13 9.15
N ILE A 110 -5.66 -2.37 9.62
CA ILE A 110 -6.34 -3.50 8.97
C ILE A 110 -7.28 -4.09 10.02
N LYS A 111 -8.57 -4.22 9.66
CA LYS A 111 -9.64 -4.55 10.60
C LYS A 111 -9.71 -3.54 11.75
N ASP A 112 -9.65 -4.01 12.99
CA ASP A 112 -9.66 -3.25 14.24
C ASP A 112 -8.25 -2.98 14.79
N VAL A 113 -7.20 -3.39 14.08
CA VAL A 113 -5.81 -3.28 14.54
C VAL A 113 -5.02 -2.24 13.75
N THR A 114 -4.44 -1.28 14.46
CA THR A 114 -3.51 -0.29 13.92
C THR A 114 -2.07 -0.62 14.33
N LYS A 115 -1.14 -0.61 13.38
CA LYS A 115 0.30 -0.77 13.62
C LYS A 115 1.11 0.28 12.85
N PRO A 116 2.22 0.77 13.42
CA PRO A 116 3.16 1.59 12.67
C PRO A 116 3.87 0.73 11.63
N ILE A 117 4.04 1.26 10.43
CA ILE A 117 4.86 0.68 9.36
C ILE A 117 5.77 1.75 8.77
N THR A 118 6.85 1.31 8.14
CA THR A 118 7.75 2.15 7.37
C THR A 118 7.75 1.69 5.92
N ILE A 119 7.60 2.63 5.00
CA ILE A 119 7.64 2.39 3.57
C ILE A 119 8.78 3.21 2.99
N GLU A 120 9.70 2.53 2.30
CA GLU A 120 10.74 3.19 1.53
C GLU A 120 10.20 3.44 0.13
N PHE A 121 10.22 4.70 -0.31
CA PHE A 121 9.82 5.12 -1.64
C PHE A 121 11.02 5.68 -2.40
N GLU A 122 11.06 5.43 -3.70
CA GLU A 122 11.85 6.14 -4.69
C GLU A 122 10.94 7.07 -5.46
N TYR A 123 11.33 8.34 -5.59
CA TYR A 123 10.70 9.30 -6.48
C TYR A 123 11.21 9.07 -7.89
N THR A 124 10.33 8.59 -8.76
CA THR A 124 10.69 8.20 -10.14
C THR A 124 10.63 9.37 -11.12
N GLY A 125 10.16 10.53 -10.68
CA GLY A 125 10.21 11.78 -11.42
C GLY A 125 8.85 12.46 -11.60
N THR A 126 8.85 13.50 -12.45
CA THR A 126 7.67 14.29 -12.78
C THR A 126 7.51 14.43 -14.29
N ALA A 127 6.26 14.49 -14.75
CA ALA A 127 5.92 14.80 -16.14
C ALA A 127 4.62 15.60 -16.23
N THR A 128 4.48 16.43 -17.26
CA THR A 128 3.17 17.00 -17.64
C THR A 128 2.51 16.06 -18.64
N ASP A 129 1.29 15.62 -18.35
CA ASP A 129 0.55 14.73 -19.25
C ASP A 129 -0.12 15.49 -20.41
N PRO A 130 -0.63 14.78 -21.45
CA PRO A 130 -1.30 15.43 -22.58
C PRO A 130 -2.57 16.23 -22.23
N PHE A 131 -3.09 16.08 -21.01
CA PHE A 131 -4.25 16.80 -20.50
C PHE A 131 -3.85 18.00 -19.64
N GLY A 132 -2.55 18.26 -19.49
CA GLY A 132 -2.00 19.38 -18.73
C GLY A 132 -1.81 19.12 -17.23
N ASN A 133 -2.03 17.90 -16.75
CA ASN A 133 -1.79 17.58 -15.33
C ASN A 133 -0.29 17.38 -15.08
N ALA A 134 0.24 17.98 -14.02
CA ALA A 134 1.53 17.58 -13.47
C ALA A 134 1.37 16.24 -12.74
N ARG A 135 2.18 15.26 -13.11
CA ARG A 135 2.23 13.91 -12.55
C ARG A 135 3.51 13.70 -11.78
N PHE A 136 3.39 13.14 -10.57
CA PHE A 136 4.53 12.76 -9.74
C PHE A 136 4.49 11.25 -9.48
N GLY A 137 5.59 10.57 -9.81
CA GLY A 137 5.73 9.11 -9.71
C GLY A 137 6.52 8.69 -8.48
N PHE A 138 6.05 7.64 -7.81
CA PHE A 138 6.72 7.03 -6.67
C PHE A 138 6.62 5.50 -6.73
N GLU A 139 7.71 4.81 -6.44
CA GLU A 139 7.72 3.35 -6.28
C GLU A 139 8.21 2.99 -4.90
N GLY A 140 7.59 2.01 -4.23
CA GLY A 140 7.96 1.70 -2.87
C GLY A 140 7.64 0.29 -2.44
N GLU A 141 8.32 -0.14 -1.38
CA GLU A 141 8.15 -1.46 -0.81
C GLU A 141 8.14 -1.40 0.73
N SER A 142 7.46 -2.36 1.33
CA SER A 142 7.50 -2.59 2.77
C SER A 142 7.25 -4.08 3.05
N GLU A 143 7.55 -4.54 4.25
CA GLU A 143 7.21 -5.88 4.70
C GLU A 143 6.50 -5.80 6.04
N ILE A 144 5.39 -6.51 6.18
CA ILE A 144 4.62 -6.60 7.42
C ILE A 144 4.42 -8.07 7.81
N ASN A 145 4.21 -8.33 9.10
CA ASN A 145 3.71 -9.63 9.56
C ASN A 145 2.18 -9.56 9.69
N ARG A 146 1.45 -10.37 8.90
CA ARG A 146 -0.02 -10.35 8.90
C ARG A 146 -0.65 -10.71 10.25
N LYS A 147 0.06 -11.46 11.09
CA LYS A 147 -0.44 -11.86 12.42
C LYS A 147 -0.47 -10.69 13.39
N ASP A 148 0.35 -9.66 13.18
CA ASP A 148 0.31 -8.44 13.99
C ASP A 148 -1.01 -7.69 13.83
N PHE A 149 -1.75 -7.96 12.74
CA PHE A 149 -3.07 -7.43 12.44
C PHE A 149 -4.21 -8.45 12.68
N GLY A 150 -3.92 -9.55 13.38
CA GLY A 150 -4.92 -10.58 13.68
C GLY A 150 -5.31 -11.47 12.50
N LEU A 151 -4.65 -11.37 11.35
CA LEU A 151 -4.87 -12.26 10.21
C LEU A 151 -4.10 -13.57 10.44
N THR A 152 -4.65 -14.50 11.21
CA THR A 152 -3.92 -15.69 11.69
C THR A 152 -4.26 -16.99 10.96
N TRP A 153 -5.24 -17.00 10.06
CA TRP A 153 -5.64 -18.22 9.34
C TRP A 153 -4.44 -18.90 8.67
N ASN A 154 -4.36 -20.23 8.78
CA ASN A 154 -3.35 -21.02 8.08
C ASN A 154 -3.76 -22.49 7.99
N ALA A 155 -3.05 -23.24 7.16
CA ALA A 155 -3.13 -24.70 7.12
C ALA A 155 -1.73 -25.30 7.30
N ALA A 156 -1.63 -26.36 8.10
CA ALA A 156 -0.41 -27.12 8.25
C ALA A 156 -0.19 -28.01 7.02
N LEU A 157 1.07 -28.17 6.61
CA LEU A 157 1.45 -29.06 5.52
C LEU A 157 1.92 -30.41 6.06
N GLU A 158 1.62 -31.49 5.34
CA GLU A 158 2.12 -32.84 5.68
C GLU A 158 3.65 -32.90 5.69
N THR A 159 4.31 -32.10 4.86
CA THR A 159 5.77 -31.97 4.78
C THR A 159 6.38 -31.13 5.91
N GLY A 160 5.56 -30.65 6.85
CA GLY A 160 5.94 -29.64 7.83
C GLY A 160 5.90 -28.21 7.24
N GLY A 161 5.71 -27.23 8.12
CA GLY A 161 5.57 -25.82 7.76
C GLY A 161 4.11 -25.38 7.58
N ILE A 162 3.96 -24.19 7.00
CA ILE A 162 2.67 -23.49 6.86
C ILE A 162 2.34 -23.22 5.39
N LEU A 163 1.05 -23.20 5.06
CA LEU A 163 0.56 -22.95 3.71
C LEU A 163 0.76 -21.50 3.26
N VAL A 164 0.59 -20.53 4.15
CA VAL A 164 0.71 -19.09 3.82
C VAL A 164 1.70 -18.43 4.75
N SER A 165 2.72 -17.75 4.20
CA SER A 165 3.72 -17.04 5.01
C SER A 165 3.09 -15.99 5.93
N GLU A 166 3.78 -15.73 7.04
CA GLU A 166 3.40 -14.65 7.95
C GLU A 166 3.83 -13.28 7.39
N ASN A 167 5.02 -13.23 6.79
CA ASN A 167 5.52 -12.02 6.15
C ASN A 167 4.80 -11.80 4.81
N ILE A 168 4.32 -10.57 4.64
CA ILE A 168 3.66 -10.07 3.43
C ILE A 168 4.50 -8.91 2.93
N LYS A 169 4.98 -9.04 1.69
CA LYS A 169 5.63 -7.93 1.00
C LYS A 169 4.55 -7.03 0.41
N LEU A 170 4.62 -5.74 0.70
CA LEU A 170 3.81 -4.69 0.10
C LEU A 170 4.62 -4.05 -1.04
N GLU A 171 3.94 -3.74 -2.14
CA GLU A 171 4.54 -3.21 -3.37
C GLU A 171 3.66 -2.06 -3.87
N PHE A 172 4.25 -0.89 -4.11
CA PHE A 172 3.54 0.32 -4.48
C PHE A 172 4.13 0.91 -5.75
N GLU A 173 3.26 1.22 -6.71
CA GLU A 173 3.58 2.00 -7.91
C GLU A 173 2.55 3.13 -7.94
N ILE A 174 2.93 4.37 -7.66
CA ILE A 174 2.00 5.46 -7.37
C ILE A 174 2.20 6.60 -8.35
N SER A 175 1.12 6.99 -9.02
CA SER A 175 1.02 8.24 -9.77
C SER A 175 0.07 9.18 -9.04
N THR A 176 0.51 10.43 -8.82
CA THR A 176 -0.35 11.47 -8.26
C THR A 176 -0.51 12.64 -9.23
N ILE A 177 -1.66 13.29 -9.17
CA ILE A 177 -1.96 14.55 -9.86
C ILE A 177 -2.49 15.57 -8.85
N GLN A 178 -2.43 16.85 -9.19
CA GLN A 178 -3.02 17.88 -8.34
C GLN A 178 -4.51 17.60 -8.10
N ALA A 179 -4.93 17.67 -6.84
CA ALA A 179 -6.34 17.55 -6.47
C ALA A 179 -7.14 18.72 -7.08
N LYS A 180 -8.36 18.43 -7.54
CA LYS A 180 -9.27 19.43 -8.10
C LYS A 180 -10.00 20.21 -7.01
#